data_AF-A0AAE3Y7T1-F1
#
_entry.id   AF-A0AAE3Y7T1-F1
#
_cell.length_a   1.000
_cell.length_b   1.000
_cell.length_c   1.000
_cell.angle_alpha   90.00
_cell.angle_beta   90.00
_cell.angle_gamma   90.00
#
_symmetry.space_group_name_H-M   'P 1'
#
loop_
_entity.id
_entity.type
_entity.pdbx_description
1 polymer ?
#
loop_
_entity_poly.entity_id
_entity_poly.type
_entity_poly.pdbx_seq_one_letter_code
_entity_poly.pdbx_strand_id
1 'polypeptide(L)'
;MNSFYFFLKLMFSIVCLPAVCLAQQKHLNYSLFHPVPKEHMREMETDRPDVTESPYTIDAGHIQYETDVIRLIKEKSDILKTSTLLINQANLKIGITGSTAIQVGFETYGRQKETDLISNSVVKTDGIGDITFRIKQNVIGNDHGDFALAIIP
;
A
#
# COMPACT_ATOMS: atom_id res chain seq x y z
N MET A 1 0.21 -50.71 -6.15
CA MET A 1 -1.09 -50.10 -6.54
C MET A 1 -1.73 -49.23 -5.45
N ASN A 2 -1.54 -49.46 -4.14
CA ASN A 2 -2.22 -48.67 -3.09
C ASN A 2 -1.66 -47.24 -2.86
N SER A 3 -0.40 -46.95 -3.19
CA SER A 3 0.20 -45.63 -2.94
C SER A 3 -0.29 -44.54 -3.89
N PHE A 4 -0.68 -44.90 -5.12
CA PHE A 4 -1.14 -43.94 -6.13
C PHE A 4 -2.57 -43.45 -5.85
N TYR A 5 -3.45 -44.35 -5.38
CA TYR A 5 -4.80 -43.98 -4.95
C TYR A 5 -4.81 -43.12 -3.67
N PHE A 6 -3.79 -43.24 -2.82
CA PHE A 6 -3.63 -42.37 -1.65
C PHE A 6 -3.30 -40.94 -2.05
N PHE A 7 -2.35 -40.76 -2.98
CA PHE A 7 -2.01 -39.44 -3.54
C PHE A 7 -3.17 -38.81 -4.32
N LEU A 8 -3.93 -39.62 -5.08
CA LEU A 8 -5.08 -39.13 -5.83
C LEU A 8 -6.23 -38.68 -4.90
N LYS A 9 -6.46 -39.37 -3.78
CA LYS A 9 -7.42 -38.94 -2.74
C LYS A 9 -6.98 -37.67 -2.01
N LEU A 10 -5.68 -37.50 -1.75
CA LEU A 10 -5.14 -36.29 -1.12
C LEU A 10 -5.29 -35.07 -2.04
N MET A 11 -5.04 -35.24 -3.34
CA MET A 11 -5.26 -34.19 -4.36
C MET A 11 -6.75 -33.82 -4.48
N PHE A 12 -7.67 -34.79 -4.42
CA PHE A 12 -9.11 -34.50 -4.47
C PHE A 12 -9.64 -33.83 -3.19
N SER A 13 -9.04 -34.12 -2.04
CA SER A 13 -9.39 -33.47 -0.76
C SER A 13 -8.95 -32.02 -0.67
N ILE A 14 -7.86 -31.64 -1.36
CA ILE A 14 -7.37 -30.24 -1.43
C ILE A 14 -8.22 -29.41 -2.41
N VAL A 15 -8.79 -30.04 -3.44
CA VAL A 15 -9.68 -29.35 -4.39
C VAL A 15 -11.10 -29.12 -3.82
N CYS A 16 -11.52 -29.90 -2.81
CA CYS A 16 -12.83 -29.75 -2.17
C CYS A 16 -12.89 -28.83 -0.93
N LEU A 17 -11.77 -28.23 -0.51
CA LEU A 17 -11.71 -27.20 0.55
C LEU A 17 -11.08 -25.94 -0.07
N PRO A 18 -11.88 -25.04 -0.70
CA PRO A 18 -12.72 -24.15 0.08
C PRO A 18 -14.05 -23.81 -0.64
N ALA A 19 -15.09 -24.60 -0.41
CA ALA A 19 -16.47 -24.19 -0.74
C ALA A 19 -17.12 -23.35 0.38
N VAL A 20 -16.35 -22.91 1.39
CA VAL A 20 -16.86 -22.22 2.60
C VAL A 20 -16.44 -20.75 2.68
N CYS A 21 -15.79 -20.19 1.65
CA CYS A 21 -15.50 -18.75 1.59
C CYS A 21 -16.43 -18.04 0.59
N LEU A 22 -17.74 -18.16 0.81
CA LEU A 22 -18.74 -17.26 0.23
C LEU A 22 -19.17 -16.27 1.32
N ALA A 23 -18.25 -15.42 1.74
CA ALA A 23 -18.54 -14.28 2.62
C ALA A 23 -18.45 -12.94 1.86
N GLN A 24 -18.51 -12.95 0.53
CA GLN A 24 -18.67 -11.71 -0.21
C GLN A 24 -20.17 -11.34 -0.15
N GLN A 25 -20.52 -10.52 0.84
CA GLN A 25 -21.82 -9.85 0.89
C GLN A 25 -22.10 -9.22 -0.48
N LYS A 26 -23.35 -9.37 -0.95
CA LYS A 26 -23.85 -8.89 -2.23
C LYS A 26 -23.37 -7.45 -2.49
N HIS A 27 -22.32 -7.32 -3.29
CA HIS A 27 -21.67 -6.05 -3.53
C HIS A 27 -22.62 -5.18 -4.36
N LEU A 28 -23.07 -4.07 -3.79
CA LEU A 28 -23.56 -2.97 -4.61
C LEU A 28 -22.39 -2.56 -5.51
N ASN A 29 -22.65 -2.41 -6.82
CA ASN A 29 -21.64 -2.09 -7.81
C ASN A 29 -21.24 -0.61 -7.69
N TYR A 30 -20.47 -0.28 -6.65
CA TYR A 30 -19.90 1.05 -6.47
C TYR A 30 -18.67 1.24 -7.37
N SER A 31 -18.51 2.46 -7.87
CA SER A 31 -17.39 2.85 -8.72
C SER A 31 -16.98 4.29 -8.43
N LEU A 32 -15.91 4.76 -9.07
CA LEU A 32 -15.44 6.14 -8.97
C LEU A 32 -16.57 7.19 -9.19
N PHE A 33 -17.53 6.89 -10.08
CA PHE A 33 -18.65 7.78 -10.42
C PHE A 33 -19.98 7.38 -9.76
N HIS A 34 -20.00 6.27 -9.02
CA HIS A 34 -21.12 5.82 -8.20
C HIS A 34 -20.58 5.49 -6.81
N PRO A 35 -20.28 6.52 -6.00
CA PRO A 35 -19.51 6.38 -4.77
C PRO A 35 -20.26 5.56 -3.72
N VAL A 36 -19.51 4.94 -2.81
CA VAL A 36 -20.06 4.29 -1.62
C VAL A 36 -20.72 5.35 -0.72
N PRO A 37 -21.99 5.23 -0.32
CA PRO A 37 -22.59 6.15 0.64
C PRO A 37 -21.85 6.12 1.98
N LYS A 38 -21.83 7.26 2.68
CA LYS A 38 -21.05 7.43 3.93
C LYS A 38 -21.41 6.40 5.00
N GLU A 39 -22.68 6.03 5.10
CA GLU A 39 -23.21 5.03 6.02
C GLU A 39 -22.75 3.60 5.73
N HIS A 40 -22.21 3.36 4.54
CA HIS A 40 -21.68 2.07 4.08
C HIS A 40 -20.16 2.08 3.92
N MET A 41 -19.49 3.17 4.28
CA MET A 41 -18.03 3.23 4.22
C MET A 41 -17.40 2.34 5.28
N ARG A 42 -16.26 1.78 4.92
CA ARG A 42 -15.40 1.02 5.83
C ARG A 42 -14.65 1.97 6.76
N GLU A 43 -14.13 1.41 7.84
CA GLU A 43 -13.22 2.14 8.70
C GLU A 43 -11.96 2.54 7.90
N MET A 44 -11.53 3.78 8.07
CA MET A 44 -10.37 4.31 7.38
C MET A 44 -9.09 3.73 8.00
N GLU A 45 -8.25 3.14 7.16
CA GLU A 45 -6.93 2.65 7.55
C GLU A 45 -5.84 3.50 6.93
N THR A 46 -4.81 3.82 7.70
CA THR A 46 -3.65 4.59 7.24
C THR A 46 -2.43 3.70 7.07
N ASP A 47 -1.71 3.86 5.96
CA ASP A 47 -0.48 3.09 5.70
C ASP A 47 0.73 3.63 6.52
N ARG A 48 0.57 4.77 7.20
CA ARG A 48 1.62 5.41 8.00
C ARG A 48 1.23 5.48 9.49
N PRO A 49 2.21 5.37 10.41
CA PRO A 49 3.65 5.23 10.17
C PRO A 49 4.15 3.79 9.94
N ASP A 50 3.39 2.78 10.36
CA ASP A 50 3.92 1.43 10.58
C ASP A 50 3.52 0.38 9.50
N VAL A 51 2.62 0.69 8.55
CA VAL A 51 2.02 -0.31 7.64
C VAL A 51 2.11 0.12 6.18
N THR A 52 3.25 -0.07 5.52
CA THR A 52 3.46 0.44 4.16
C THR A 52 2.65 -0.28 3.06
N GLU A 53 2.06 -1.45 3.36
CA GLU A 53 1.44 -2.35 2.38
C GLU A 53 0.19 -3.07 2.92
N SER A 54 -0.75 -2.33 3.53
CA SER A 54 -2.03 -2.91 3.97
C SER A 54 -2.77 -3.59 2.80
N PRO A 55 -3.47 -4.72 3.02
CA PRO A 55 -4.28 -5.37 2.00
C PRO A 55 -5.59 -4.63 1.66
N TYR A 56 -5.94 -3.57 2.40
CA TYR A 56 -7.22 -2.90 2.24
C TYR A 56 -7.15 -1.76 1.20
N THR A 57 -8.23 -1.60 0.42
CA THR A 57 -8.40 -0.49 -0.53
C THR A 57 -9.27 0.63 0.02
N ILE A 58 -9.21 1.80 -0.59
CA ILE A 58 -10.16 2.90 -0.32
C ILE A 58 -11.53 2.59 -0.94
N ASP A 59 -12.60 3.03 -0.29
CA ASP A 59 -13.96 2.92 -0.82
C ASP A 59 -14.11 3.62 -2.17
N ALA A 60 -14.88 3.01 -3.08
CA ALA A 60 -15.08 3.54 -4.41
C ALA A 60 -15.61 4.99 -4.35
N GLY A 61 -15.01 5.87 -5.16
CA GLY A 61 -15.36 7.29 -5.21
C GLY A 61 -14.79 8.15 -4.08
N HIS A 62 -13.99 7.58 -3.17
CA HIS A 62 -13.36 8.31 -2.06
C HIS A 62 -11.87 8.46 -2.28
N ILE A 63 -11.31 9.48 -1.62
CA ILE A 63 -9.91 9.86 -1.73
C ILE A 63 -9.31 9.93 -0.32
N GLN A 64 -8.09 9.42 -0.18
CA GLN A 64 -7.28 9.54 1.03
C GLN A 64 -5.95 10.17 0.66
N TYR A 65 -5.60 11.24 1.37
CA TYR A 65 -4.35 11.95 1.19
C TYR A 65 -3.50 11.78 2.45
N GLU A 66 -2.39 11.06 2.33
CA GLU A 66 -1.42 10.87 3.40
C GLU A 66 -0.18 11.68 3.06
N THR A 67 0.34 12.47 4.00
CA THR A 67 1.54 13.27 3.75
C THR A 67 2.39 13.42 4.99
N ASP A 68 3.70 13.43 4.76
CA ASP A 68 4.66 13.93 5.74
C ASP A 68 4.96 15.38 5.34
N VAL A 69 4.45 16.32 6.13
CA VAL A 69 4.65 17.75 5.85
C VAL A 69 6.14 18.08 5.86
N ILE A 70 6.87 17.56 6.85
CA ILE A 70 8.31 17.68 6.98
C ILE A 70 8.86 16.33 7.46
N ARG A 71 9.82 15.77 6.72
CA ARG A 71 10.58 14.59 7.13
C ARG A 71 12.07 14.92 7.14
N LEU A 72 12.72 14.65 8.27
CA LEU A 72 14.17 14.85 8.42
C LEU A 72 14.84 13.51 8.70
N ILE A 73 15.66 13.07 7.75
CA ILE A 73 16.42 11.82 7.83
C ILE A 73 17.88 12.19 8.09
N LYS A 74 18.48 11.58 9.10
CA LYS A 74 19.89 11.78 9.44
C LYS A 74 20.56 10.42 9.51
N GLU A 75 21.57 10.24 8.68
CA GLU A 75 22.35 9.01 8.59
C GLU A 75 23.82 9.35 8.81
N LYS A 76 24.53 8.47 9.51
CA LYS A 76 25.94 8.62 9.78
C LYS A 76 26.61 7.26 9.63
N SER A 77 27.64 7.21 8.80
CA SER A 77 28.61 6.12 8.72
C SER A 77 29.97 6.60 9.24
N ASP A 78 30.99 5.75 9.15
CA ASP A 78 32.36 6.07 9.59
C ASP A 78 33.01 7.17 8.74
N ILE A 79 32.61 7.29 7.48
CA ILE A 79 33.22 8.19 6.50
C ILE A 79 32.28 9.29 6.01
N LEU A 80 30.96 9.14 6.17
CA LEU A 80 29.96 10.03 5.60
C LEU A 80 28.87 10.36 6.61
N LYS A 81 28.39 11.61 6.57
CA LYS A 81 27.20 12.06 7.26
C LYS A 81 26.21 12.63 6.24
N THR A 82 25.01 12.06 6.20
CA THR A 82 23.95 12.47 5.29
C THR A 82 22.79 13.06 6.09
N SER A 83 22.29 14.20 5.62
CA SER A 83 21.09 14.84 6.16
C SER A 83 20.15 15.13 5.01
N THR A 84 18.98 14.53 5.04
CA THR A 84 17.96 14.65 4.01
C THR A 84 16.71 15.29 4.61
N LEU A 85 16.26 16.39 4.01
CA LEU A 85 15.01 17.08 4.32
C LEU A 85 14.04 16.85 3.16
N LEU A 86 12.89 16.26 3.43
CA LEU A 86 11.81 16.08 2.46
C LEU A 86 10.60 16.92 2.92
N ILE A 87 9.99 17.64 1.99
CA ILE A 87 8.81 18.46 2.21
C ILE A 87 7.66 17.90 1.38
N ASN A 88 6.53 17.68 2.05
CA ASN A 88 5.31 17.14 1.45
C ASN A 88 5.59 15.82 0.70
N GLN A 89 6.11 14.82 1.42
CA GLN A 89 6.20 13.47 0.90
C GLN A 89 4.82 12.81 1.02
N ALA A 90 4.04 12.85 -0.05
CA ALA A 90 2.63 12.52 -0.04
C ALA A 90 2.29 11.25 -0.84
N ASN A 91 1.16 10.65 -0.49
CA ASN A 91 0.51 9.57 -1.22
C ASN A 91 -0.99 9.87 -1.32
N LEU A 92 -1.47 10.03 -2.55
CA LEU A 92 -2.87 10.23 -2.88
C LEU A 92 -3.47 8.89 -3.31
N LYS A 93 -4.41 8.36 -2.52
CA LYS A 93 -5.12 7.10 -2.78
C LYS A 93 -6.54 7.41 -3.24
N ILE A 94 -6.98 6.73 -4.29
CA ILE A 94 -8.29 6.94 -4.92
C ILE A 94 -8.98 5.59 -5.07
N GLY A 95 -10.17 5.42 -4.48
CA GLY A 95 -10.98 4.21 -4.63
C GLY A 95 -11.67 4.19 -6.00
N ILE A 96 -11.36 3.18 -6.81
CA ILE A 96 -11.91 3.03 -8.17
C ILE A 96 -13.14 2.12 -8.16
N THR A 97 -13.06 1.01 -7.43
CA THR A 97 -14.15 0.06 -7.19
C THR A 97 -14.14 -0.35 -5.72
N GLY A 98 -15.07 -1.20 -5.31
CA GLY A 98 -15.06 -1.79 -3.97
C GLY A 98 -13.85 -2.68 -3.64
N SER A 99 -12.98 -3.00 -4.61
CA SER A 99 -11.78 -3.83 -4.41
C SER A 99 -10.52 -3.29 -5.11
N THR A 100 -10.62 -2.15 -5.79
CA THR A 100 -9.52 -1.58 -6.59
C THR A 100 -9.27 -0.14 -6.17
N ALA A 101 -8.02 0.21 -5.89
CA ALA A 101 -7.59 1.58 -5.66
C ALA A 101 -6.35 1.93 -6.49
N ILE A 102 -6.21 3.21 -6.81
CA ILE A 102 -5.01 3.79 -7.42
C ILE A 102 -4.31 4.63 -6.37
N GLN A 103 -2.98 4.63 -6.39
CA GLN A 103 -2.13 5.46 -5.53
C GLN A 103 -1.16 6.28 -6.38
N VAL A 104 -1.01 7.55 -6.03
CA VAL A 104 -0.03 8.46 -6.63
C VAL A 104 0.84 9.02 -5.51
N GLY A 105 2.09 8.59 -5.46
CA GLY A 105 3.07 9.09 -4.51
C GLY A 105 3.89 10.22 -5.15
N PHE A 106 4.14 11.30 -4.41
CA PHE A 106 4.96 12.40 -4.89
C PHE A 106 5.63 13.13 -3.73
N GLU A 107 6.75 13.78 -4.03
CA GLU A 107 7.45 14.67 -3.11
C GLU A 107 7.65 16.03 -3.75
N THR A 108 7.21 17.08 -3.06
CA THR A 108 7.26 18.44 -3.62
C THR A 108 8.67 19.02 -3.61
N TYR A 109 9.45 18.77 -2.57
CA TYR A 109 10.83 19.26 -2.48
C TYR A 109 11.69 18.43 -1.54
N GLY A 110 12.87 18.06 -2.02
CA GLY A 110 13.89 17.34 -1.27
C GLY A 110 15.21 18.09 -1.28
N ARG A 111 15.93 18.03 -0.15
CA ARG A 111 17.30 18.53 -0.03
C ARG A 111 18.16 17.53 0.71
N GLN A 112 19.24 17.10 0.07
CA GLN A 112 20.25 16.22 0.63
C GLN A 112 21.55 16.99 0.84
N LYS A 113 22.12 16.85 2.05
CA LYS A 113 23.45 17.34 2.39
C LYS A 113 24.31 16.16 2.79
N GLU A 114 25.37 15.94 2.04
CA GLU A 114 26.39 14.94 2.34
C GLU A 114 27.65 15.63 2.86
N THR A 115 28.26 15.06 3.89
CA THR A 115 29.50 15.56 4.48
C THR A 115 30.46 14.40 4.64
N ASP A 116 31.56 14.44 3.91
CA ASP A 116 32.69 13.53 4.09
C ASP A 116 33.42 13.89 5.38
N LEU A 117 33.59 12.90 6.27
CA LEU A 117 34.16 13.09 7.60
C LEU A 117 35.69 13.05 7.60
N ILE A 118 36.32 12.54 6.54
CA ILE A 118 37.78 12.51 6.36
C ILE A 118 38.24 13.84 5.74
N SER A 119 37.62 14.24 4.63
CA SER A 119 38.01 15.44 3.89
C SER A 119 37.31 16.72 4.37
N ASN A 120 36.27 16.60 5.21
CA ASN A 120 35.34 17.69 5.56
C ASN A 120 34.67 18.35 4.34
N SER A 121 34.68 17.70 3.18
CA SER A 121 33.99 18.19 1.99
C SER A 121 32.47 18.06 2.16
N VAL A 122 31.73 19.00 1.59
CA VAL A 122 30.27 19.06 1.69
C VAL A 122 29.68 19.16 0.30
N VAL A 123 28.80 18.22 -0.04
CA VAL A 123 28.00 18.25 -1.26
C VAL A 123 26.54 18.47 -0.87
N LYS A 124 25.85 19.31 -1.65
CA LYS A 124 24.43 19.61 -1.46
C LYS A 124 23.70 19.43 -2.78
N THR A 125 22.57 18.76 -2.71
CA THR A 125 21.67 18.53 -3.85
C THR A 125 20.26 18.84 -3.40
N ASP A 126 19.48 19.49 -4.26
CA ASP A 126 18.07 19.74 -4.02
C ASP A 126 17.26 19.69 -5.31
N GLY A 127 15.96 19.43 -5.18
CA GLY A 127 15.06 19.28 -6.32
C GLY A 127 13.67 18.82 -5.92
N ILE A 128 12.85 18.56 -6.94
CA ILE A 128 11.53 17.93 -6.81
C ILE A 128 11.75 16.43 -6.87
N GLY A 129 11.03 15.67 -6.05
CA GLY A 129 11.13 14.21 -6.05
C GLY A 129 10.34 13.56 -7.18
N ASP A 130 10.47 12.25 -7.27
CA ASP A 130 9.79 11.47 -8.29
C ASP A 130 8.27 11.39 -8.06
N ILE A 131 7.54 11.18 -9.14
CA ILE A 131 6.13 10.80 -9.10
C ILE A 131 6.05 9.29 -9.32
N THR A 132 5.37 8.61 -8.41
CA THR A 132 5.16 7.17 -8.44
C THR A 132 3.69 6.86 -8.61
N PHE A 133 3.38 5.81 -9.37
CA PHE A 133 2.03 5.35 -9.62
C PHE A 133 1.92 3.88 -9.23
N ARG A 134 0.83 3.52 -8.55
CA ARG A 134 0.58 2.16 -8.09
C ARG A 134 -0.91 1.84 -8.17
N ILE A 135 -1.21 0.57 -8.44
CA ILE A 135 -2.56 0.02 -8.39
C ILE A 135 -2.60 -0.98 -7.23
N LYS A 136 -3.65 -0.96 -6.43
CA LYS A 136 -3.91 -1.95 -5.39
C LYS A 136 -5.20 -2.69 -5.74
N GLN A 137 -5.13 -4.01 -5.81
CA GLN A 137 -6.30 -4.87 -5.99
C GLN A 137 -6.45 -5.79 -4.78
N ASN A 138 -7.48 -5.57 -3.97
CA ASN A 138 -7.86 -6.53 -2.95
C ASN A 138 -8.46 -7.79 -3.63
N VAL A 139 -8.00 -8.95 -3.19
CA VAL A 139 -8.46 -10.26 -3.68
C VAL A 139 -9.50 -10.85 -2.73
N ILE A 140 -9.29 -10.69 -1.42
CA ILE A 140 -10.23 -11.14 -0.38
C ILE A 140 -10.05 -10.32 0.90
N GLY A 141 -11.13 -10.23 1.69
CA GLY A 141 -11.11 -9.68 3.05
C GLY A 141 -11.13 -8.16 3.12
N ASN A 142 -11.57 -7.45 2.07
CA ASN A 142 -11.54 -5.99 2.03
C ASN A 142 -12.50 -5.30 3.03
N ASP A 143 -13.60 -5.97 3.37
CA ASP A 143 -14.68 -5.38 4.15
C ASP A 143 -14.63 -5.77 5.64
N HIS A 144 -14.09 -6.96 5.96
CA HIS A 144 -13.94 -7.54 7.30
C HIS A 144 -13.46 -8.99 7.17
N GLY A 145 -12.90 -9.54 8.25
CA GLY A 145 -12.55 -10.97 8.37
C GLY A 145 -11.19 -11.19 9.02
N ASP A 146 -10.91 -12.45 9.37
CA ASP A 146 -9.63 -12.85 10.00
C ASP A 146 -8.46 -12.96 9.00
N PHE A 147 -8.75 -12.79 7.70
CA PHE A 147 -7.78 -12.92 6.62
C PHE A 147 -8.09 -11.92 5.50
N ALA A 148 -7.06 -11.20 5.05
CA ALA A 148 -7.13 -10.29 3.92
C ALA A 148 -5.90 -10.46 3.02
N LEU A 149 -6.10 -10.33 1.71
CA LEU A 149 -5.05 -10.46 0.71
C LEU A 149 -5.26 -9.44 -0.41
N ALA A 150 -4.18 -8.79 -0.83
CA ALA A 150 -4.16 -7.90 -1.98
C ALA A 150 -2.94 -8.15 -2.86
N ILE A 151 -3.06 -7.74 -4.11
CA ILE A 151 -1.96 -7.66 -5.07
C ILE A 151 -1.57 -6.19 -5.20
N ILE A 152 -0.27 -5.93 -4.99
CA ILE A 152 0.35 -4.62 -5.09
C ILE A 152 1.61 -4.79 -5.96
N PRO A 153 1.63 -4.24 -7.18
CA PRO A 153 2.80 -4.23 -8.05
C PRO A 153 3.75 -3.07 -7.75
#